data_AF-K2A4C7-F1
#
_entry.id   AF-K2A4C7-F1
#
_cell.length_a   1.000
_cell.length_b   1.000
_cell.length_c   1.000
_cell.angle_alpha   90.00
_cell.angle_beta   90.00
_cell.angle_gamma   90.00
#
_symmetry.space_group_name_H-M   'P 1'
#
loop_
_entity.id
_entity.type
_entity.pdbx_description
1 polymer ?
#
loop_
_entity_poly.entity_id
_entity_poly.type
_entity_poly.pdbx_seq_one_letter_code
_entity_poly.pdbx_strand_id
1 'polypeptide(L)'
;MINSTFAKHPNLEGREKALISKEVVPVLAGISDEIVRAHYTKLVAEKLDVPVNAVLAEMEKSVVKKDVQKESGDENREPVQDRESLLEKEIFSLGLRLSPKSLLKKDTYELFKTPLWGKIVHYLKDYLGQAKKFDLAVFAKHLPKELLDGLVLSTMVDDYSDEDKVAKEMAVAIKALKLLRIKKLEIETEKRLTSLEKTGDKSMLRKVNEEFKKLSVERALLEEE
;
A
#
# COMPACT_ATOMS: atom_id res chain seq x y z
N MET A 1 -9.66 -1.55 29.63
CA MET A 1 -8.98 -0.26 29.36
C MET A 1 -9.68 0.93 30.03
N ILE A 2 -10.99 1.15 29.85
CA ILE A 2 -11.71 2.28 30.49
C ILE A 2 -11.54 2.30 32.03
N ASN A 3 -11.57 1.16 32.72
CA ASN A 3 -11.38 1.17 34.18
C ASN A 3 -9.94 1.53 34.62
N SER A 4 -8.95 1.37 33.75
CA SER A 4 -7.54 1.60 34.07
C SER A 4 -7.14 3.08 33.91
N THR A 5 -7.78 3.83 33.01
CA THR A 5 -7.55 5.27 32.83
C THR A 5 -8.16 6.08 33.97
N PHE A 6 -9.36 5.73 34.43
CA PHE A 6 -9.99 6.37 35.59
C PHE A 6 -9.29 6.05 36.92
N ALA A 7 -8.63 4.89 37.04
CA ALA A 7 -7.87 4.55 38.24
C ALA A 7 -6.59 5.38 38.42
N LYS A 8 -6.09 6.03 37.36
CA LYS A 8 -4.91 6.90 37.39
C LYS A 8 -5.21 8.33 37.84
N HIS A 9 -6.49 8.72 37.86
CA HIS A 9 -6.95 10.09 38.12
C HIS A 9 -8.10 10.06 39.14
N PRO A 10 -7.80 10.00 40.45
CA PRO A 10 -8.82 9.86 41.49
C PRO A 10 -9.62 11.15 41.76
N ASN A 11 -9.14 12.32 41.32
CA ASN A 11 -9.81 13.61 41.54
C ASN A 11 -10.44 14.13 40.24
N LEU A 12 -11.76 13.97 40.13
CA LEU A 12 -12.54 14.39 38.95
C LEU A 12 -12.70 15.93 38.83
N GLU A 13 -11.63 16.70 38.95
CA GLU A 13 -11.61 18.12 38.65
C GLU A 13 -11.66 18.39 37.14
N GLY A 14 -12.15 19.56 36.72
CA GLY A 14 -12.41 19.89 35.31
C GLY A 14 -11.20 19.70 34.37
N ARG A 15 -9.96 19.86 34.89
CA ARG A 15 -8.73 19.58 34.12
C ARG A 15 -8.46 18.09 33.93
N GLU A 16 -8.70 17.27 34.95
CA GLU A 16 -8.53 15.82 34.85
C GLU A 16 -9.61 15.20 33.95
N LYS A 17 -10.85 15.71 34.00
CA LYS A 17 -11.92 15.32 33.06
C LYS A 17 -11.54 15.59 31.59
N ALA A 18 -10.85 16.71 31.33
CA ALA A 18 -10.37 17.06 29.99
C ALA A 18 -9.18 16.21 29.50
N LEU A 19 -8.36 15.68 30.42
CA LEU A 19 -7.27 14.76 30.08
C LEU A 19 -7.83 13.37 29.78
N ILE A 20 -8.74 12.88 30.62
CA ILE A 20 -9.41 11.59 30.42
C ILE A 20 -10.23 11.63 29.11
N SER A 21 -10.93 12.73 28.82
CA SER A 21 -11.69 12.84 27.57
C SER A 21 -10.76 12.75 26.34
N LYS A 22 -9.59 13.40 26.35
CA LYS A 22 -8.62 13.30 25.25
C LYS A 22 -8.10 11.89 24.98
N GLU A 23 -8.02 11.04 26.01
CA GLU A 23 -7.60 9.65 25.85
C GLU A 23 -8.75 8.73 25.44
N VAL A 24 -9.93 8.92 26.01
CA VAL A 24 -11.07 8.00 25.85
C VAL A 24 -11.90 8.31 24.59
N VAL A 25 -12.06 9.59 24.24
CA VAL A 25 -12.86 10.04 23.09
C VAL A 25 -12.38 9.43 21.76
N PRO A 26 -11.07 9.37 21.43
CA PRO A 26 -10.60 8.72 20.20
C PRO A 26 -10.92 7.22 20.13
N VAL A 27 -10.92 6.53 21.28
CA VAL A 27 -11.25 5.10 21.36
C VAL A 27 -12.74 4.89 21.11
N LEU A 28 -13.60 5.72 21.70
CA LEU A 28 -15.06 5.67 21.46
C LEU A 28 -15.41 5.99 20.01
N ALA A 29 -14.72 6.95 19.39
CA ALA A 29 -14.95 7.33 17.99
C ALA A 29 -14.56 6.23 16.99
N GLY A 30 -13.63 5.34 17.36
CA GLY A 30 -13.22 4.20 16.54
C GLY A 30 -14.19 3.01 16.54
N ILE A 31 -15.21 3.02 17.41
CA ILE A 31 -16.20 1.93 17.50
C ILE A 31 -17.20 2.08 16.33
N SER A 32 -17.18 1.12 15.41
CA SER A 32 -18.04 1.13 14.22
C SER A 32 -19.50 0.78 14.52
N ASP A 33 -19.74 -0.09 15.50
CA ASP A 33 -21.09 -0.49 15.94
C ASP A 33 -21.73 0.63 16.79
N GLU A 34 -22.84 1.18 16.32
CA GLU A 34 -23.49 2.34 16.94
C GLU A 34 -24.14 2.00 18.29
N ILE A 35 -24.62 0.77 18.47
CA ILE A 35 -25.27 0.31 19.71
C ILE A 35 -24.21 0.14 20.79
N VAL A 36 -23.09 -0.49 20.43
CA VAL A 36 -21.94 -0.67 21.32
C VAL A 36 -21.31 0.69 21.67
N ARG A 37 -21.16 1.57 20.67
CA ARG A 37 -20.67 2.94 20.87
C ARG A 37 -21.56 3.72 21.84
N ALA A 38 -22.88 3.69 21.65
CA ALA A 38 -23.83 4.38 22.52
C ALA A 38 -23.76 3.88 23.99
N HIS A 39 -23.62 2.56 24.18
CA HIS A 39 -23.47 1.97 25.51
C HIS A 39 -22.22 2.48 26.23
N TYR A 40 -21.07 2.48 25.55
CA TYR A 40 -19.81 2.96 26.15
C TYR A 40 -19.76 4.48 26.31
N THR A 41 -20.37 5.25 25.40
CA THR A 41 -20.52 6.70 25.55
C THR A 41 -21.33 7.03 26.81
N LYS A 42 -22.42 6.30 27.07
CA LYS A 42 -23.21 6.46 28.30
C LYS A 42 -22.39 6.16 29.56
N LEU A 43 -21.63 5.05 29.57
CA LEU A 43 -20.77 4.68 30.70
C LEU A 43 -19.66 5.72 30.96
N VAL A 44 -19.09 6.30 29.91
CA VAL A 44 -18.03 7.33 30.05
C VAL A 44 -18.63 8.65 30.54
N ALA A 45 -19.81 9.03 30.05
CA ALA A 45 -20.53 10.21 30.50
C ALA A 45 -20.90 10.13 31.99
N GLU A 46 -21.41 8.98 32.44
CA GLU A 46 -21.75 8.72 33.85
C GLU A 46 -20.50 8.79 34.74
N LYS A 47 -19.36 8.25 34.29
CA LYS A 47 -18.10 8.28 35.06
C LYS A 47 -17.43 9.65 35.10
N LEU A 48 -17.62 10.46 34.07
CA LEU A 48 -17.09 11.82 34.02
C LEU A 48 -18.07 12.83 34.65
N ASP A 49 -19.26 12.41 35.07
CA ASP A 49 -20.32 13.28 35.57
C ASP A 49 -20.56 14.47 34.62
N VAL A 50 -20.83 14.15 33.35
CA VAL A 50 -21.14 15.10 32.27
C VAL A 50 -22.31 14.58 31.45
N PRO A 51 -23.11 15.47 30.82
CA PRO A 51 -24.21 15.02 29.97
C PRO A 51 -23.66 14.24 28.77
N VAL A 52 -24.35 13.17 28.38
CA VAL A 52 -23.99 12.31 27.23
C VAL A 52 -23.77 13.13 25.96
N ASN A 53 -24.58 14.17 25.74
CA ASN A 53 -24.47 15.08 24.61
C ASN A 53 -23.14 15.84 24.56
N ALA A 54 -22.51 16.14 25.71
CA ALA A 54 -21.21 16.78 25.75
C ALA A 54 -20.09 15.85 25.27
N VAL A 55 -20.20 14.54 25.56
CA VAL A 55 -19.25 13.53 25.07
C VAL A 55 -19.39 13.37 23.56
N LEU A 56 -20.62 13.31 23.05
CA LEU A 56 -20.90 13.24 21.60
C LEU A 56 -20.34 14.46 20.85
N ALA A 57 -20.56 15.68 21.37
CA ALA A 57 -20.02 16.90 20.78
C ALA A 57 -18.48 16.93 20.74
N GLU A 58 -17.82 16.35 21.74
CA GLU A 58 -16.35 16.25 21.77
C GLU A 58 -15.82 15.17 20.80
N MET A 59 -16.58 14.08 20.60
CA MET A 59 -16.29 13.09 19.56
C MET A 59 -16.34 13.71 18.16
N GLU A 60 -17.37 14.51 17.87
CA GLU A 60 -17.52 15.19 16.57
C GLU A 60 -16.39 16.21 16.31
N LYS A 61 -16.00 17.00 17.32
CA LYS A 61 -14.86 17.93 17.22
C LYS A 61 -13.53 17.23 16.93
N SER A 62 -13.36 16.02 17.44
CA SER A 62 -12.17 15.20 17.23
C SER A 62 -12.09 14.63 15.81
N VAL A 63 -13.23 14.46 15.13
CA VAL A 63 -13.29 14.06 13.72
C VAL A 63 -12.93 15.25 12.81
N VAL A 64 -13.43 16.45 13.10
CA VAL A 64 -13.17 17.65 12.27
C VAL A 64 -11.71 18.11 12.29
N LYS A 65 -10.99 17.90 13.41
CA LYS A 65 -9.54 18.20 13.48
C LYS A 65 -8.66 17.24 12.68
N LYS A 66 -9.16 16.07 12.27
CA LYS A 66 -8.43 15.12 11.41
C LYS A 66 -8.47 15.46 9.92
N ASP A 67 -9.35 16.35 9.47
CA ASP A 67 -9.46 16.68 8.03
C ASP A 67 -8.63 17.91 7.60
N VAL A 68 -8.01 18.65 8.54
CA VAL A 68 -7.19 19.84 8.22
C VAL A 68 -5.66 19.56 8.31
N GLN A 69 -5.26 18.36 8.71
CA GLN A 69 -3.85 17.90 8.69
C GLN A 69 -3.70 16.66 7.80
N LYS A 70 -4.14 16.77 6.54
CA LYS A 70 -3.99 15.71 5.53
C LYS A 70 -2.92 16.04 4.49
N GLU A 71 -1.75 16.50 4.96
CA GLU A 71 -0.50 16.45 4.20
C GLU A 71 0.64 16.13 5.16
N SER A 72 0.79 14.84 5.48
CA SER A 72 2.03 14.08 5.72
C SER A 72 1.80 12.95 6.73
N GLY A 73 2.08 11.71 6.30
CA GLY A 73 2.29 10.55 7.16
C GLY A 73 1.04 9.81 7.64
N ASP A 74 0.36 9.09 6.75
CA ASP A 74 -0.53 7.98 7.14
C ASP A 74 0.37 6.78 7.50
N GLU A 75 0.94 6.78 8.70
CA GLU A 75 1.42 5.57 9.35
C GLU A 75 0.23 4.90 10.04
N ASN A 76 0.00 3.63 9.71
CA ASN A 76 -0.93 2.69 10.35
C ASN A 76 -2.31 2.48 9.70
N ARG A 77 -2.36 2.47 8.37
CA ARG A 77 -3.08 1.39 7.67
C ARG A 77 -2.06 0.26 7.47
N GLU A 78 -2.40 -1.00 7.77
CA GLU A 78 -1.70 -2.10 7.12
C GLU A 78 -1.62 -1.73 5.63
N PRO A 79 -0.43 -1.68 5.01
CA PRO A 79 -0.34 -1.22 3.65
C PRO A 79 -1.22 -2.17 2.85
N VAL A 80 -2.32 -1.65 2.31
CA VAL A 80 -3.05 -2.32 1.24
C VAL A 80 -1.97 -2.59 0.21
N GLN A 81 -1.49 -3.82 0.17
CA GLN A 81 -0.29 -4.15 -0.58
C GLN A 81 -0.62 -3.77 -2.02
N ASP A 82 0.05 -2.73 -2.53
CA ASP A 82 -0.28 -2.17 -3.84
C ASP A 82 -0.28 -3.33 -4.83
N ARG A 83 -1.35 -3.46 -5.63
CA ARG A 83 -1.52 -4.58 -6.56
C ARG A 83 -0.31 -4.72 -7.48
N GLU A 84 0.35 -3.61 -7.77
CA GLU A 84 1.63 -3.55 -8.49
C GLU A 84 2.75 -4.26 -7.73
N SER A 85 2.93 -3.98 -6.44
CA SER A 85 3.91 -4.64 -5.57
C SER A 85 3.66 -6.14 -5.42
N LEU A 86 2.39 -6.55 -5.40
CA LEU A 86 2.01 -7.97 -5.40
C LEU A 86 2.39 -8.69 -6.68
N LEU A 87 2.17 -8.06 -7.84
CA LEU A 87 2.55 -8.63 -9.13
C LEU A 87 4.09 -8.65 -9.31
N GLU A 88 4.79 -7.60 -8.88
CA GLU A 88 6.26 -7.60 -8.84
C GLU A 88 6.79 -8.73 -7.94
N LYS A 89 6.22 -8.91 -6.74
CA LYS A 89 6.53 -10.05 -5.86
C LYS A 89 6.38 -11.39 -6.57
N GLU A 90 5.24 -11.59 -7.23
CA GLU A 90 4.92 -12.83 -7.92
C GLU A 90 5.91 -13.11 -9.06
N ILE A 91 6.19 -12.11 -9.91
CA ILE A 91 7.19 -12.21 -10.98
C ILE A 91 8.57 -12.54 -10.41
N PHE A 92 8.97 -11.91 -9.31
CA PHE A 92 10.25 -12.18 -8.66
C PHE A 92 10.33 -13.63 -8.17
N SER A 93 9.31 -14.10 -7.45
CA SER A 93 9.24 -15.48 -6.93
C SER A 93 9.30 -16.52 -8.05
N LEU A 94 8.50 -16.34 -9.10
CA LEU A 94 8.48 -17.23 -10.27
C LEU A 94 9.82 -17.20 -11.03
N GLY A 95 10.43 -16.03 -11.17
CA GLY A 95 11.74 -15.89 -11.79
C GLY A 95 12.86 -16.57 -11.00
N LEU A 96 12.79 -16.57 -9.67
CA LEU A 96 13.73 -17.34 -8.84
C LEU A 96 13.58 -18.85 -9.05
N ARG A 97 12.35 -19.35 -9.24
CA ARG A 97 12.06 -20.77 -9.49
C ARG A 97 12.54 -21.23 -10.87
N LEU A 98 12.34 -20.42 -11.91
CA LEU A 98 12.78 -20.73 -13.27
C LEU A 98 14.29 -20.57 -13.42
N SER A 99 14.76 -19.34 -13.26
CA SER A 99 16.16 -18.99 -13.43
C SER A 99 16.33 -17.56 -12.92
N PRO A 100 17.11 -17.32 -11.85
CA PRO A 100 17.35 -15.99 -11.31
C PRO A 100 17.89 -14.99 -12.36
N LYS A 101 18.56 -15.49 -13.40
CA LYS A 101 19.04 -14.68 -14.53
C LYS A 101 17.92 -14.15 -15.42
N SER A 102 16.75 -14.80 -15.45
CA SER A 102 15.58 -14.32 -16.20
C SER A 102 15.11 -12.95 -15.71
N LEU A 103 15.23 -12.68 -14.41
CA LEU A 103 14.89 -11.40 -13.78
C LEU A 103 15.82 -10.25 -14.18
N LEU A 104 16.99 -10.55 -14.74
CA LEU A 104 17.97 -9.57 -15.20
C LEU A 104 17.85 -9.28 -16.71
N LYS A 105 16.96 -9.96 -17.43
CA LYS A 105 16.64 -9.59 -18.82
C LYS A 105 16.02 -8.20 -18.82
N LYS A 106 16.37 -7.36 -19.79
CA LYS A 106 15.95 -5.95 -19.85
C LYS A 106 14.44 -5.78 -19.61
N ASP A 107 13.63 -6.51 -20.37
CA ASP A 107 12.17 -6.39 -20.33
C ASP A 107 11.55 -6.82 -18.99
N THR A 108 12.23 -7.68 -18.23
CA THR A 108 11.78 -8.14 -16.90
C THR A 108 12.33 -7.24 -15.80
N TYR A 109 13.60 -6.82 -15.91
CA TYR A 109 14.27 -5.95 -14.93
C TYR A 109 13.56 -4.59 -14.81
N GLU A 110 13.14 -4.01 -15.94
CA GLU A 110 12.42 -2.72 -15.97
C GLU A 110 10.99 -2.81 -15.40
N LEU A 111 10.49 -4.02 -15.11
CA LEU A 111 9.19 -4.19 -14.48
C LEU A 111 9.22 -3.87 -12.98
N PHE A 112 10.37 -3.90 -12.32
CA PHE A 112 10.48 -3.67 -10.89
C PHE A 112 10.65 -2.20 -10.56
N LYS A 113 9.53 -1.52 -10.34
CA LYS A 113 9.49 -0.07 -10.08
C LYS A 113 9.16 0.25 -8.63
N THR A 114 8.60 -0.69 -7.87
CA THR A 114 8.33 -0.44 -6.45
C THR A 114 9.64 -0.36 -5.65
N PRO A 115 9.72 0.48 -4.61
CA PRO A 115 10.96 0.70 -3.86
C PRO A 115 11.59 -0.57 -3.29
N LEU A 116 10.77 -1.53 -2.84
CA LEU A 116 11.24 -2.79 -2.26
C LEU A 116 11.83 -3.70 -3.35
N TRP A 117 11.01 -4.04 -4.36
CA TRP A 117 11.39 -5.02 -5.37
C TRP A 117 12.46 -4.51 -6.33
N GLY A 118 12.43 -3.22 -6.68
CA GLY A 118 13.49 -2.59 -7.46
C GLY A 118 14.85 -2.69 -6.76
N LYS A 119 14.89 -2.45 -5.44
CA LYS A 119 16.12 -2.64 -4.65
C LYS A 119 16.54 -4.10 -4.60
N ILE A 120 15.63 -5.03 -4.30
CA ILE A 120 15.95 -6.47 -4.22
C ILE A 120 16.54 -6.98 -5.55
N VAL A 121 15.95 -6.62 -6.69
CA VAL A 121 16.42 -7.04 -8.02
C VAL A 121 17.76 -6.40 -8.37
N HIS A 122 18.02 -5.18 -7.89
CA HIS A 122 19.35 -4.56 -8.00
C HIS A 122 20.42 -5.35 -7.22
N TYR A 123 20.15 -5.69 -5.96
CA TYR A 123 21.05 -6.56 -5.18
C TYR A 123 21.24 -7.94 -5.83
N LEU A 124 20.18 -8.49 -6.44
CA LEU A 124 20.27 -9.75 -7.18
C LEU A 124 21.24 -9.65 -8.37
N LYS A 125 21.20 -8.53 -9.10
CA LYS A 125 22.12 -8.25 -10.21
C LYS A 125 23.57 -8.26 -9.75
N ASP A 126 23.87 -7.56 -8.66
CA ASP A 126 25.22 -7.48 -8.11
C ASP A 126 25.70 -8.84 -7.59
N TYR A 127 24.83 -9.58 -6.90
CA TYR A 127 25.10 -10.93 -6.40
C TYR A 127 25.42 -11.91 -7.54
N LEU A 128 24.59 -11.93 -8.59
CA LEU A 128 24.80 -12.81 -9.75
C LEU A 128 26.04 -12.44 -10.58
N GLY A 129 26.51 -11.19 -10.49
CA GLY A 129 27.79 -10.78 -11.09
C GLY A 129 29.02 -11.37 -10.38
N GLN A 130 28.89 -11.71 -9.10
CA GLN A 130 29.99 -12.22 -8.27
C GLN A 130 29.91 -13.74 -8.00
N ALA A 131 28.69 -14.28 -7.97
CA ALA A 131 28.44 -15.67 -7.60
C ALA A 131 28.49 -16.63 -8.81
N LYS A 132 29.14 -17.78 -8.65
CA LYS A 132 29.16 -18.85 -9.67
C LYS A 132 27.82 -19.56 -9.83
N LYS A 133 27.05 -19.69 -8.74
CA LYS A 133 25.72 -20.33 -8.69
C LYS A 133 24.83 -19.53 -7.74
N PHE A 134 23.56 -19.39 -8.11
CA PHE A 134 22.58 -18.76 -7.23
C PHE A 134 22.23 -19.67 -6.05
N ASP A 135 22.13 -19.06 -4.87
CA ASP A 135 21.66 -19.69 -3.64
C ASP A 135 20.85 -18.63 -2.89
N LEU A 136 19.60 -18.95 -2.58
CA LEU A 136 18.66 -18.01 -1.96
C LEU A 136 19.09 -17.63 -0.54
N ALA A 137 19.62 -18.58 0.24
CA ALA A 137 20.04 -18.35 1.61
C ALA A 137 21.30 -17.48 1.67
N VAL A 138 22.24 -17.67 0.73
CA VAL A 138 23.43 -16.82 0.61
C VAL A 138 23.05 -15.43 0.11
N PHE A 139 22.16 -15.34 -0.89
CA PHE A 139 21.65 -14.05 -1.36
C PHE A 139 20.93 -13.28 -0.24
N ALA A 140 20.06 -13.94 0.52
CA ALA A 140 19.34 -13.35 1.64
C ALA A 140 20.28 -12.74 2.70
N LYS A 141 21.43 -13.36 2.97
CA LYS A 141 22.46 -12.81 3.88
C LYS A 141 23.15 -11.56 3.35
N HIS A 142 23.10 -11.33 2.04
CA HIS A 142 23.68 -10.14 1.40
C HIS A 142 22.72 -8.94 1.41
N LEU A 143 21.46 -9.14 1.79
CA LEU A 143 20.46 -8.09 1.85
C LEU A 143 20.51 -7.34 3.19
N PRO A 144 20.33 -6.00 3.19
CA PRO A 144 19.98 -5.25 4.39
C PRO A 144 18.73 -5.82 5.07
N LYS A 145 18.67 -5.72 6.40
CA LYS A 145 17.57 -6.28 7.22
C LYS A 145 16.18 -5.91 6.71
N GLU A 146 15.98 -4.66 6.32
CA GLU A 146 14.70 -4.16 5.78
C GLU A 146 14.25 -4.89 4.50
N LEU A 147 15.19 -5.19 3.59
CA LEU A 147 14.90 -5.91 2.35
C LEU A 147 14.73 -7.41 2.60
N LEU A 148 15.48 -7.96 3.57
CA LEU A 148 15.36 -9.35 3.98
C LEU A 148 13.98 -9.65 4.57
N ASP A 149 13.48 -8.80 5.48
CA ASP A 149 12.17 -8.97 6.09
C ASP A 149 11.06 -8.96 5.02
N GLY A 150 11.17 -8.06 4.03
CA GLY A 150 10.28 -8.02 2.88
C GLY A 150 10.36 -9.26 1.97
N LEU A 151 11.56 -9.82 1.78
CA LEU A 151 11.80 -11.03 0.99
C LEU A 151 11.26 -12.29 1.69
N VAL A 152 11.52 -12.47 2.99
CA VAL A 152 11.13 -13.69 3.72
C VAL A 152 9.61 -13.83 3.83
N LEU A 153 8.87 -12.73 4.04
CA LEU A 153 7.41 -12.74 4.03
C LEU A 153 6.82 -13.14 2.66
N SER A 154 7.66 -13.15 1.61
CA SER A 154 7.22 -13.22 0.23
C SER A 154 7.56 -14.52 -0.50
N THR A 155 8.57 -15.26 -0.04
CA THR A 155 9.06 -16.47 -0.69
C THR A 155 8.73 -17.71 0.13
N MET A 156 7.59 -18.34 -0.15
CA MET A 156 7.47 -19.80 0.04
C MET A 156 7.76 -20.44 -1.32
N VAL A 157 8.88 -21.14 -1.41
CA VAL A 157 9.25 -21.90 -2.61
C VAL A 157 8.74 -23.30 -2.40
N ASP A 158 7.65 -23.67 -3.08
CA ASP A 158 7.23 -25.06 -3.16
C ASP A 158 8.09 -25.74 -4.24
N ASP A 159 8.84 -26.77 -3.85
CA ASP A 159 9.90 -27.40 -4.64
C ASP A 159 9.41 -28.27 -5.83
N TYR A 160 8.10 -28.29 -6.12
CA TYR A 160 7.51 -29.14 -7.15
C TYR A 160 6.65 -28.31 -8.09
N SER A 161 7.27 -27.73 -9.12
CA SER A 161 6.54 -27.09 -10.21
C SER A 161 7.21 -27.40 -11.54
N ASP A 162 6.40 -27.85 -12.49
CA ASP A 162 6.75 -28.03 -13.90
C ASP A 162 7.24 -26.69 -14.49
N GLU A 163 8.47 -26.64 -14.99
CA GLU A 163 9.12 -25.41 -15.50
C GLU A 163 8.23 -24.71 -16.55
N ASP A 164 7.54 -25.47 -17.42
CA ASP A 164 6.66 -24.90 -18.44
C ASP A 164 5.44 -24.21 -17.82
N LYS A 165 4.94 -24.72 -16.69
CA LYS A 165 3.83 -24.09 -15.95
C LYS A 165 4.31 -22.81 -15.28
N VAL A 166 5.47 -22.83 -14.63
CA VAL A 166 6.04 -21.65 -13.97
C VAL A 166 6.32 -20.54 -15.00
N ALA A 167 6.81 -20.90 -16.19
CA ALA A 167 7.04 -19.95 -17.28
C ALA A 167 5.73 -19.30 -17.76
N LYS A 168 4.66 -20.08 -17.89
CA LYS A 168 3.32 -19.57 -18.24
C LYS A 168 2.76 -18.65 -17.16
N GLU A 169 2.85 -19.05 -15.89
CA GLU A 169 2.42 -18.22 -14.75
C GLU A 169 3.17 -16.89 -14.72
N MET A 170 4.49 -16.92 -14.95
CA MET A 170 5.31 -15.71 -15.00
C MET A 170 4.88 -14.79 -16.15
N ALA A 171 4.60 -15.35 -17.33
CA ALA A 171 4.09 -14.59 -18.46
C ALA A 171 2.74 -13.92 -18.16
N VAL A 172 1.82 -14.63 -17.51
CA VAL A 172 0.52 -14.10 -17.06
C VAL A 172 0.70 -12.96 -16.07
N ALA A 173 1.58 -13.12 -15.07
CA ALA A 173 1.86 -12.09 -14.08
C ALA A 173 2.49 -10.84 -14.72
N ILE A 174 3.42 -11.01 -15.67
CA ILE A 174 4.01 -9.90 -16.44
C ILE A 174 2.93 -9.16 -17.23
N LYS A 175 2.05 -9.88 -17.95
CA LYS A 175 0.95 -9.29 -18.71
C LYS A 175 0.01 -8.50 -17.79
N ALA A 176 -0.37 -9.08 -16.64
CA ALA A 176 -1.23 -8.42 -15.67
C ALA A 176 -0.59 -7.12 -15.13
N LEU A 177 0.72 -7.12 -14.86
CA LEU A 177 1.44 -5.93 -14.41
C LEU A 177 1.49 -4.83 -15.47
N LYS A 178 1.74 -5.19 -16.73
CA LYS A 178 1.74 -4.25 -17.85
C LYS A 178 0.36 -3.61 -18.04
N LEU A 179 -0.70 -4.42 -18.05
CA LEU A 179 -2.09 -3.94 -18.16
C LEU A 179 -2.46 -3.01 -17.00
N LEU A 180 -2.07 -3.35 -15.77
CA LEU A 180 -2.29 -2.50 -14.60
C LEU A 180 -1.66 -1.12 -14.78
N ARG A 181 -0.42 -1.07 -15.28
CA ARG A 181 0.31 0.19 -15.51
C ARG A 181 -0.27 1.02 -16.64
N ILE A 182 -0.62 0.40 -17.75
CA ILE A 182 -1.28 1.10 -18.86
C ILE A 182 -2.58 1.72 -18.36
N LYS A 183 -3.39 0.99 -17.60
CA LYS A 183 -4.63 1.53 -17.01
C LYS A 183 -4.37 2.72 -16.08
N LYS A 184 -3.32 2.66 -15.25
CA LYS A 184 -2.91 3.81 -14.40
C LYS A 184 -2.53 5.02 -15.27
N LEU A 185 -1.78 4.81 -16.35
CA LEU A 185 -1.36 5.86 -17.29
C LEU A 185 -2.55 6.44 -18.08
N GLU A 186 -3.50 5.63 -18.52
CA GLU A 186 -4.73 6.09 -19.18
C GLU A 186 -5.50 7.05 -18.28
N ILE A 187 -5.73 6.68 -17.01
CA ILE A 187 -6.41 7.52 -16.02
C ILE A 187 -5.67 8.85 -15.79
N GLU A 188 -4.33 8.82 -15.72
CA GLU A 188 -3.52 10.03 -15.56
C GLU A 188 -3.62 10.92 -16.81
N THR A 189 -3.56 10.32 -17.99
CA THR A 189 -3.63 10.99 -19.29
C THR A 189 -5.00 11.64 -19.49
N GLU A 190 -6.09 10.97 -19.12
CA GLU A 190 -7.45 11.52 -19.11
C GLU A 190 -7.56 12.76 -18.22
N LYS A 191 -7.02 12.72 -17.00
CA LYS A 191 -7.00 13.89 -16.10
C LYS A 191 -6.23 15.06 -16.71
N ARG A 192 -5.12 14.77 -17.40
CA ARG A 192 -4.33 15.79 -18.10
C ARG A 192 -5.11 16.37 -19.28
N LEU A 193 -5.81 15.55 -20.06
CA LEU A 193 -6.67 16.00 -21.17
C LEU A 193 -7.76 16.95 -20.66
N THR A 194 -8.52 16.55 -19.62
CA THR A 194 -9.57 17.41 -19.03
C THR A 194 -9.02 18.74 -18.52
N SER A 195 -7.77 18.76 -18.03
CA SER A 195 -7.12 19.99 -17.55
C SER A 195 -6.65 20.87 -18.70
N LEU A 196 -6.12 20.28 -19.78
CA LEU A 196 -5.67 21.00 -20.97
C LEU A 196 -6.85 21.56 -21.80
N GLU A 197 -7.98 20.85 -21.85
CA GLU A 197 -9.21 21.34 -22.48
C GLU A 197 -9.71 22.64 -21.83
N LYS A 198 -9.55 22.78 -20.51
CA LYS A 198 -9.93 24.01 -19.77
C LYS A 198 -9.00 25.18 -20.05
N THR A 199 -7.72 24.91 -20.35
CA THR A 199 -6.70 25.95 -20.59
C THR A 199 -6.59 26.35 -22.06
N GLY A 200 -7.11 25.53 -22.97
CA GLY A 200 -7.18 25.83 -24.41
C GLY A 200 -5.87 25.63 -25.17
N ASP A 201 -4.85 25.00 -24.58
CA ASP A 201 -3.57 24.70 -25.25
C ASP A 201 -3.72 23.55 -26.25
N LYS A 202 -4.03 23.91 -27.50
CA LYS A 202 -4.24 22.98 -28.61
C LYS A 202 -3.00 22.16 -28.97
N SER A 203 -1.79 22.65 -28.70
CA SER A 203 -0.55 21.95 -29.04
C SER A 203 -0.31 20.80 -28.08
N MET A 204 -0.42 21.08 -26.77
CA MET A 204 -0.28 20.07 -25.72
C MET A 204 -1.43 19.06 -25.76
N LEU A 205 -2.65 19.51 -26.05
CA LEU A 205 -3.81 18.62 -26.18
C LEU A 205 -3.62 17.57 -27.28
N ARG A 206 -3.06 17.96 -28.45
CA ARG A 206 -2.73 17.01 -29.51
C ARG A 206 -1.72 15.96 -29.07
N LYS A 207 -0.64 16.36 -28.40
CA LYS A 207 0.40 15.44 -27.92
C LYS A 207 -0.16 14.42 -26.91
N VAL A 208 -0.91 14.89 -25.92
CA VAL A 208 -1.50 14.02 -24.90
C VAL A 208 -2.55 13.07 -25.50
N ASN A 209 -3.29 13.51 -26.52
CA ASN A 209 -4.24 12.64 -27.23
C ASN A 209 -3.53 11.56 -28.07
N GLU A 210 -2.37 11.87 -28.67
CA GLU A 210 -1.54 10.87 -29.35
C GLU A 210 -0.96 9.85 -28.37
N GLU A 211 -0.51 10.30 -27.18
CA GLU A 211 -0.07 9.40 -26.11
C GLU A 211 -1.20 8.47 -25.65
N PHE A 212 -2.40 9.00 -25.43
CA PHE A 212 -3.58 8.21 -25.06
C PHE A 212 -3.89 7.13 -26.11
N LYS A 213 -3.90 7.49 -27.39
CA LYS A 213 -4.12 6.52 -28.49
C LYS A 213 -3.07 5.42 -28.50
N LYS A 214 -1.79 5.74 -28.27
CA LYS A 214 -0.72 4.74 -28.20
C LYS A 214 -0.95 3.76 -27.05
N LEU A 215 -1.33 4.26 -25.87
CA LEU A 215 -1.65 3.43 -24.71
C LEU A 215 -2.83 2.48 -24.99
N SER A 216 -3.88 2.96 -25.65
CA SER A 216 -5.03 2.12 -26.00
C SER A 216 -4.68 1.02 -27.00
N VAL A 217 -3.81 1.30 -27.98
CA VAL A 217 -3.29 0.28 -28.92
C VAL A 217 -2.43 -0.76 -28.20
N GLU A 218 -1.51 -0.30 -27.34
CA GLU A 218 -0.65 -1.20 -26.55
C GLU A 218 -1.48 -2.12 -25.65
N ARG A 219 -2.53 -1.58 -25.02
CA ARG A 219 -3.46 -2.37 -24.21
C ARG A 219 -4.18 -3.43 -25.03
N ALA A 220 -4.70 -3.08 -26.21
CA ALA A 220 -5.41 -4.02 -27.08
C ALA A 220 -4.51 -5.19 -27.49
N LEU A 221 -3.27 -4.89 -27.90
CA LEU A 221 -2.27 -5.92 -28.23
C LEU A 221 -2.02 -6.88 -27.06
N LEU A 222 -1.88 -6.33 -25.84
CA LEU A 222 -1.67 -7.15 -24.66
C LEU A 222 -2.91 -7.96 -24.30
N GLU A 223 -4.13 -7.51 -24.57
CA GLU A 223 -5.36 -8.26 -24.29
C GLU A 223 -5.53 -9.46 -25.25
N GLU A 224 -5.06 -9.34 -26.50
CA GLU A 224 -5.15 -10.36 -27.56
C GLU A 224 -4.14 -11.52 -27.44
N GLU A 225 -2.97 -11.31 -26.82
CA GLU A 225 -1.92 -12.32 -26.58
C GLU A 225 -2.23 -13.37 -25.49
#